data_AF-T1PKG9-F1
#
_entry.id   AF-T1PKG9-F1
#
_cell.length_a   1.000
_cell.length_b   1.000
_cell.length_c   1.000
_cell.angle_alpha   90.00
_cell.angle_beta   90.00
_cell.angle_gamma   90.00
#
_symmetry.space_group_name_H-M   'P 1'
#
loop_
_entity.id
_entity.type
_entity.pdbx_description
1 polymer ?
#
loop_
_entity_poly.entity_id
_entity_poly.type
_entity_poly.pdbx_seq_one_letter_code
_entity_poly.pdbx_strand_id
1 'polypeptide(L)'
;MSCSDKIARWNIVGIQGSLLSSIIEPIYLHSIVLGSLLHPEHMYRAVCGRIEKSIQGLPPPYHLNKPRLAQLTSSEPRNQAKAPNFAINWTIGDTEVEVVNSLTGKTVNNQISRITKQMFFNKYGSLVKNLPGLPERKLTTDYGQTKAKVKDYQIAKRELFAAFRREDLGNWLKKPQEQDEFALPE
;
A
#
# COMPACT_ATOMS: atom_id res chain seq x y z
N MET A 1 1.85 -7.45 -9.95
CA MET A 1 0.78 -6.45 -9.73
C MET A 1 1.30 -5.07 -10.12
N SER A 2 0.57 -4.39 -11.00
CA SER A 2 0.89 -3.04 -11.48
C SER A 2 0.58 -1.96 -10.44
N CYS A 3 0.96 -0.71 -10.70
CA CYS A 3 0.58 0.43 -9.84
C CYS A 3 -0.93 0.65 -9.82
N SER A 4 -1.61 0.53 -10.97
CA SER A 4 -3.07 0.63 -11.05
C SER A 4 -3.78 -0.44 -10.22
N ASP A 5 -3.26 -1.67 -10.20
CA ASP A 5 -3.80 -2.72 -9.32
C ASP A 5 -3.60 -2.38 -7.85
N LYS A 6 -2.40 -1.91 -7.48
CA LYS A 6 -2.10 -1.52 -6.08
C LYS A 6 -2.99 -0.37 -5.60
N ILE A 7 -3.26 0.63 -6.44
CA ILE A 7 -4.18 1.73 -6.13
C ILE A 7 -5.61 1.21 -6.01
N ALA A 8 -6.07 0.33 -6.91
CA ALA A 8 -7.38 -0.30 -6.78
C ALA A 8 -7.53 -1.10 -5.48
N ARG A 9 -6.45 -1.76 -5.04
CA ARG A 9 -6.40 -2.38 -3.71
C ARG A 9 -6.55 -1.35 -2.59
N TRP A 10 -5.83 -0.23 -2.65
CA TRP A 10 -5.95 0.83 -1.64
C TRP A 10 -7.36 1.41 -1.57
N ASN A 11 -8.08 1.46 -2.69
CA ASN A 11 -9.48 1.85 -2.71
C ASN A 11 -10.44 0.82 -2.08
N ILE A 12 -9.97 -0.36 -1.67
CA ILE A 12 -10.74 -1.31 -0.85
C ILE A 12 -10.21 -1.34 0.58
N VAL A 13 -8.92 -1.65 0.75
CA VAL A 13 -8.34 -1.96 2.07
C VAL A 13 -7.68 -0.76 2.75
N GLY A 14 -7.75 0.43 2.14
CA GLY A 14 -7.07 1.63 2.58
C GLY A 14 -5.56 1.62 2.32
N ILE A 15 -4.94 2.79 2.44
CA ILE A 15 -3.49 3.01 2.20
C ILE A 15 -2.61 2.61 3.39
N GLN A 16 -3.17 2.57 4.60
CA GLN A 16 -2.47 2.33 5.87
C GLN A 16 -1.88 0.91 5.99
N GLY A 17 -2.42 -0.03 5.22
CA GLY A 17 -1.98 -1.43 5.24
C GLY A 17 -2.40 -2.19 6.50
N SER A 18 -2.07 -3.48 6.55
CA SER A 18 -2.59 -4.38 7.58
C SER A 18 -2.14 -4.02 8.99
N LEU A 19 -0.87 -3.65 9.20
CA LEU A 19 -0.35 -3.40 10.54
C LEU A 19 -1.06 -2.21 11.20
N LEU A 20 -1.15 -1.07 10.52
CA LEU A 20 -1.82 0.10 11.10
C LEU A 20 -3.33 -0.11 11.26
N SER A 21 -3.95 -0.99 10.46
CA SER A 21 -5.38 -1.31 10.58
C SER A 21 -5.76 -2.01 11.90
N SER A 22 -4.80 -2.43 12.72
CA SER A 22 -5.08 -2.90 14.09
C SER A 22 -5.24 -1.77 15.11
N ILE A 23 -4.86 -0.54 14.75
CA ILE A 23 -4.82 0.63 15.65
C ILE A 23 -5.74 1.74 15.15
N ILE A 24 -5.90 1.89 13.83
CA ILE A 24 -6.67 2.96 13.20
C ILE A 24 -7.67 2.43 12.19
N GLU A 25 -8.72 3.22 11.94
CA GLU A 25 -9.66 2.98 10.84
C GLU A 25 -8.99 3.11 9.46
N PRO A 26 -9.57 2.51 8.40
CA PRO A 26 -9.02 2.58 7.06
C PRO A 26 -8.93 4.01 6.52
N ILE A 27 -7.77 4.36 5.96
CA ILE A 27 -7.53 5.67 5.36
C ILE A 27 -7.59 5.52 3.84
N TYR A 28 -8.35 6.39 3.18
CA TYR A 28 -8.49 6.41 1.73
C TYR A 28 -8.01 7.73 1.15
N LEU A 29 -7.51 7.66 -0.09
CA LEU A 29 -7.18 8.88 -0.84
C LEU A 29 -8.48 9.57 -1.26
N HIS A 30 -8.62 10.84 -0.90
CA HIS A 30 -9.74 11.67 -1.36
C HIS A 30 -9.67 11.95 -2.87
N SER A 31 -8.45 12.13 -3.39
CA SER A 31 -8.21 12.49 -4.78
C SER A 31 -6.94 11.84 -5.35
N ILE A 32 -6.94 11.61 -6.66
CA ILE A 32 -5.77 11.23 -7.44
C ILE A 32 -5.61 12.26 -8.56
N VAL A 33 -4.45 12.91 -8.60
CA VAL A 33 -4.11 13.93 -9.59
C VAL A 33 -2.99 13.41 -10.48
N LEU A 34 -3.17 13.49 -11.79
CA LEU A 34 -2.13 13.10 -12.76
C LEU A 34 -1.55 14.33 -13.48
N GLY A 35 -0.23 14.39 -13.56
CA GLY A 35 0.49 15.45 -14.29
C GLY A 35 0.49 15.30 -15.81
N SER A 36 0.16 14.10 -16.32
CA SER A 36 0.01 13.82 -17.74
C SER A 36 -0.85 12.55 -17.93
N LEU A 37 -1.26 12.27 -19.16
CA LEU A 37 -1.91 11.00 -19.58
C LEU A 37 -3.21 10.63 -18.82
N LEU A 38 -3.96 11.61 -18.30
CA LEU A 38 -5.29 11.32 -17.75
C LEU A 38 -6.29 11.13 -18.89
N HIS A 39 -6.79 9.91 -19.06
CA HIS A 39 -8.08 9.67 -19.70
C HIS A 39 -9.08 9.30 -18.60
N PRO A 40 -10.07 10.15 -18.27
CA PRO A 40 -10.92 10.00 -17.08
C PRO A 40 -11.56 8.62 -16.96
N GLU A 41 -12.13 8.10 -18.05
CA GLU A 41 -12.79 6.78 -18.05
C GLU A 41 -11.82 5.62 -17.80
N HIS A 42 -10.64 5.65 -18.44
CA HIS A 42 -9.63 4.60 -18.25
C HIS A 42 -9.07 4.64 -16.84
N MET A 43 -8.86 5.85 -16.30
CA MET A 43 -8.38 6.02 -14.93
C MET A 43 -9.42 5.53 -13.93
N TYR A 44 -10.69 5.94 -14.06
CA TYR A 44 -11.78 5.46 -13.21
C TYR A 44 -11.89 3.94 -13.24
N ARG A 45 -11.94 3.35 -14.44
CA ARG A 45 -11.98 1.90 -14.62
C ARG A 45 -10.80 1.23 -13.92
N ALA A 46 -9.59 1.76 -14.07
CA ALA A 46 -8.37 1.15 -13.52
C ALA A 46 -8.33 1.17 -11.99
N VAL A 47 -8.78 2.26 -11.35
CA VAL A 47 -8.64 2.44 -9.89
C VAL A 47 -9.85 1.99 -9.07
N CYS A 48 -11.05 1.92 -9.63
CA CYS A 48 -12.24 1.46 -8.88
C CYS A 48 -13.28 0.77 -9.77
N GLY A 49 -13.54 1.28 -10.98
CA GLY A 49 -14.69 0.86 -11.79
C GLY A 49 -14.69 -0.60 -12.24
N ARG A 50 -13.51 -1.20 -12.47
CA ARG A 50 -13.41 -2.59 -12.97
C ARG A 50 -13.78 -3.68 -11.97
N ILE A 51 -13.94 -3.34 -10.68
CA ILE A 51 -14.38 -4.29 -9.63
C ILE A 51 -15.67 -3.84 -8.95
N GLU A 52 -16.28 -2.75 -9.42
CA GLU A 52 -17.38 -2.09 -8.73
C GLU A 52 -18.66 -2.94 -8.68
N LYS A 53 -18.93 -3.71 -9.74
CA LYS A 53 -20.11 -4.58 -9.82
C LYS A 53 -19.95 -5.87 -9.02
N SER A 54 -18.72 -6.29 -8.82
CA SER A 54 -18.40 -7.53 -8.13
C SER A 54 -18.19 -7.30 -6.65
N ILE A 55 -17.42 -6.31 -6.22
CA ILE A 55 -17.03 -6.15 -4.82
C ILE A 55 -18.25 -6.14 -3.87
N GLN A 56 -18.25 -6.98 -2.84
CA GLN A 56 -19.40 -7.16 -1.94
C GLN A 56 -18.98 -7.66 -0.56
N GLY A 57 -19.82 -7.53 0.46
CA GLY A 57 -19.56 -8.15 1.77
C GLY A 57 -18.28 -7.66 2.48
N LEU A 58 -17.89 -6.40 2.25
CA LEU A 58 -16.77 -5.79 2.96
C LEU A 58 -17.15 -5.59 4.45
N PRO A 59 -16.25 -5.90 5.40
CA PRO A 59 -16.50 -5.66 6.81
C PRO A 59 -16.52 -4.14 7.08
N PRO A 60 -17.44 -3.61 7.89
CA PRO A 60 -17.37 -2.22 8.32
C PRO A 60 -16.02 -1.92 8.99
N PRO A 61 -15.41 -0.74 8.78
CA PRO A 61 -15.85 0.38 7.93
C PRO A 61 -15.30 0.35 6.49
N TYR A 62 -14.77 -0.80 6.02
CA TYR A 62 -14.22 -0.92 4.67
C TYR A 62 -15.28 -0.79 3.60
N HIS A 63 -14.97 -0.06 2.54
CA HIS A 63 -15.84 0.15 1.39
C HIS A 63 -15.02 0.35 0.12
N LEU A 64 -15.69 0.41 -1.03
CA LEU A 64 -15.06 0.84 -2.29
C LEU A 64 -14.97 2.37 -2.33
N ASN A 65 -13.77 2.89 -2.12
CA ASN A 65 -13.47 4.31 -2.31
C ASN A 65 -13.45 4.67 -3.80
N LYS A 66 -14.12 5.78 -4.13
CA LYS A 66 -14.15 6.37 -5.48
C LYS A 66 -13.49 7.76 -5.41
N PRO A 67 -12.15 7.83 -5.55
CA PRO A 67 -11.43 9.09 -5.40
C PRO A 67 -11.80 10.07 -6.52
N ARG A 68 -11.75 11.37 -6.22
CA ARG A 68 -11.82 12.41 -7.25
C ARG A 68 -10.63 12.29 -8.19
N LEU A 69 -10.87 12.33 -9.49
CA LEU A 69 -9.82 12.28 -10.50
C LEU A 69 -9.62 13.67 -11.09
N ALA A 70 -8.37 14.15 -11.12
CA ALA A 70 -8.04 15.44 -11.70
C ALA A 70 -6.78 15.36 -12.56
N GLN A 71 -6.71 16.23 -13.55
CA GLN A 71 -5.53 16.46 -14.37
C GLN A 71 -4.96 17.84 -14.04
N LEU A 72 -3.63 17.98 -14.08
CA LEU A 72 -3.02 19.30 -14.06
C LEU A 72 -3.36 20.09 -15.34
N THR A 73 -3.48 21.42 -15.20
CA THR A 73 -3.74 22.32 -16.34
C THR A 73 -2.55 22.38 -17.30
N SER A 74 -1.33 22.30 -16.77
CA SER A 74 -0.10 22.18 -17.55
C SER A 74 0.33 20.72 -17.58
N SER A 75 0.15 20.05 -18.71
CA SER A 75 0.59 18.66 -18.88
C SER A 75 2.11 18.60 -19.01
N GLU A 76 2.73 17.65 -18.31
CA GLU A 76 4.13 17.33 -18.55
C GLU A 76 4.27 16.65 -19.94
N PRO A 77 5.23 17.10 -20.78
CA PRO A 77 5.49 16.45 -22.04
C PRO A 77 6.12 15.06 -21.81
N ARG A 78 5.89 14.15 -22.76
CA ARG A 78 6.51 12.82 -22.70
C ARG A 78 8.03 12.94 -22.81
N ASN A 79 8.74 12.60 -21.74
CA ASN A 79 10.18 12.46 -21.76
C ASN A 79 10.56 11.05 -22.26
N GLN A 80 11.38 10.99 -23.32
CA GLN A 80 11.87 9.72 -23.89
C GLN A 80 13.22 9.30 -23.31
N ALA A 81 13.77 10.06 -22.35
CA ALA A 81 14.98 9.67 -21.64
C ALA A 81 14.78 8.35 -20.90
N LYS A 82 15.88 7.59 -20.79
CA LYS A 82 15.90 6.34 -20.04
C LYS A 82 15.55 6.60 -18.58
N ALA A 83 14.64 5.81 -18.03
CA ALA A 83 14.28 5.91 -16.62
C ALA A 83 15.53 5.68 -15.73
N PRO A 84 15.71 6.49 -14.67
CA PRO A 84 16.83 6.30 -13.75
C PRO A 84 16.72 4.97 -13.01
N ASN A 85 17.86 4.42 -12.61
CA ASN A 85 17.94 3.18 -11.81
C ASN A 85 17.83 3.43 -10.29
N PHE A 86 17.28 4.58 -9.89
CA PHE A 86 17.10 4.97 -8.51
C PHE A 86 15.71 5.54 -8.26
N ALA A 87 15.27 5.45 -7.02
CA ALA A 87 14.07 6.10 -6.50
C ALA A 87 14.47 7.03 -5.35
N ILE A 88 13.79 8.17 -5.25
CA ILE A 88 13.99 9.15 -4.18
C ILE A 88 12.75 9.13 -3.28
N ASN A 89 12.94 9.14 -1.97
CA ASN A 89 11.84 9.30 -1.01
C ASN A 89 12.19 10.32 0.08
N TRP A 90 11.18 11.04 0.55
CA TRP A 90 11.25 12.03 1.62
C TRP A 90 9.90 12.11 2.32
N THR A 91 9.90 12.24 3.64
CA THR A 91 8.71 12.48 4.47
C THR A 91 8.92 13.77 5.26
N ILE A 92 7.83 14.48 5.55
CA ILE A 92 7.89 15.68 6.41
C ILE A 92 8.61 15.37 7.73
N GLY A 93 9.57 16.24 8.07
CA GLY A 93 10.46 16.07 9.23
C GLY A 93 11.80 15.42 8.89
N ASP A 94 11.98 14.81 7.72
CA ASP A 94 13.30 14.36 7.26
C ASP A 94 14.17 15.56 6.86
N THR A 95 15.43 15.56 7.31
CA THR A 95 16.41 16.60 6.97
C THR A 95 16.89 16.49 5.51
N GLU A 96 16.95 15.26 4.97
CA GLU A 96 17.44 14.97 3.63
C GLU A 96 16.60 13.89 2.92
N VAL A 97 16.71 13.87 1.59
CA VAL A 97 16.11 12.83 0.75
C VAL A 97 16.91 11.53 0.88
N GLU A 98 16.22 10.39 0.79
CA GLU A 98 16.85 9.07 0.73
C GLU A 98 16.81 8.59 -0.72
N VAL A 99 17.99 8.23 -1.25
CA VAL A 99 18.13 7.68 -2.60
C VAL A 99 18.33 6.18 -2.51
N VAL A 100 17.44 5.43 -3.17
CA VAL A 100 17.38 3.96 -3.18
C VAL A 100 17.69 3.44 -4.57
N ASN A 101 18.62 2.51 -4.69
CA ASN A 101 18.87 1.78 -5.92
C ASN A 101 17.69 0.84 -6.21
N SER A 102 17.00 1.03 -7.33
CA SER A 102 15.75 0.31 -7.65
C SER A 102 15.98 -1.16 -8.02
N LEU A 103 17.21 -1.57 -8.30
CA LEU A 103 17.56 -2.97 -8.59
C LEU A 103 17.79 -3.76 -7.31
N THR A 104 18.46 -3.16 -6.32
CA THR A 104 18.81 -3.84 -5.06
C THR A 104 17.79 -3.62 -3.95
N GLY A 105 16.99 -2.56 -4.02
CA GLY A 105 16.07 -2.15 -2.97
C GLY A 105 16.75 -1.58 -1.72
N LYS A 106 18.06 -1.28 -1.80
CA LYS A 106 18.87 -0.67 -0.74
C LYS A 106 19.22 0.77 -1.10
N THR A 107 19.68 1.55 -0.12
CA THR A 107 20.18 2.90 -0.40
C THR A 107 21.41 2.85 -1.31
N VAL A 108 21.77 3.97 -1.92
CA VAL A 108 23.00 4.09 -2.73
C VAL A 108 24.27 3.76 -1.94
N ASN A 109 24.24 3.91 -0.61
CA ASN A 109 25.31 3.53 0.31
C ASN A 109 25.17 2.08 0.82
N ASN A 110 24.37 1.25 0.14
CA ASN A 110 24.09 -0.15 0.44
C ASN A 110 23.45 -0.39 1.84
N GLN A 111 22.80 0.62 2.41
CA GLN A 111 22.09 0.53 3.70
C GLN A 111 20.64 0.09 3.50
N ILE A 112 20.01 -0.35 4.59
CA ILE A 112 18.58 -0.66 4.63
C ILE A 112 17.80 0.66 4.49
N SER A 113 16.90 0.74 3.52
CA SER A 113 16.05 1.92 3.33
C SER A 113 15.01 2.07 4.44
N ARG A 114 14.71 3.31 4.81
CA ARG A 114 13.70 3.66 5.83
C ARG A 114 12.27 3.22 5.48
N ILE A 115 12.00 2.91 4.22
CA ILE A 115 10.68 2.44 3.74
C ILE A 115 10.61 0.93 3.49
N THR A 116 11.56 0.15 4.03
CA THR A 116 11.52 -1.31 3.98
C THR A 116 10.50 -1.90 4.97
N LYS A 117 10.11 -3.17 4.73
CA LYS A 117 9.22 -3.92 5.65
C LYS A 117 9.78 -3.96 7.07
N GLN A 118 11.08 -4.18 7.21
CA GLN A 118 11.77 -4.23 8.50
C GLN A 118 11.67 -2.89 9.24
N MET A 119 11.93 -1.77 8.55
CA MET A 119 11.87 -0.45 9.17
C MET A 119 10.44 -0.05 9.55
N PHE A 120 9.43 -0.38 8.72
CA PHE A 120 8.03 -0.17 9.10
C PHE A 120 7.59 -1.08 10.25
N PHE A 121 8.07 -2.32 10.33
CA PHE A 121 7.74 -3.21 11.44
C PHE A 121 8.37 -2.75 12.75
N ASN A 122 9.62 -2.25 12.73
CA ASN A 122 10.27 -1.60 13.87
C ASN A 122 9.45 -0.40 14.39
N LYS A 123 8.99 0.47 13.48
CA LYS A 123 8.14 1.62 13.82
C LYS A 123 6.80 1.17 14.42
N TYR A 124 6.17 0.15 13.84
CA TYR A 124 4.94 -0.42 14.38
C TYR A 124 5.14 -1.03 15.78
N GLY A 125 6.23 -1.76 16.03
CA GLY A 125 6.56 -2.26 17.36
C GLY A 125 6.75 -1.15 18.39
N SER A 126 7.39 -0.05 17.98
CA SER A 126 7.53 1.15 18.81
C SER A 126 6.18 1.80 19.13
N LEU A 127 5.24 1.83 18.16
CA LEU A 127 3.87 2.31 18.40
C LEU A 127 3.12 1.40 19.39
N VAL A 128 3.16 0.08 19.17
CA VAL A 128 2.49 -0.90 20.05
C VAL A 128 2.99 -0.80 21.50
N LYS A 129 4.29 -0.59 21.69
CA LYS A 129 4.88 -0.41 23.03
C LYS A 129 4.39 0.86 23.70
N ASN A 130 4.38 1.98 22.97
CA ASN A 130 4.27 3.31 23.58
C ASN A 130 2.86 3.92 23.53
N LEU A 131 1.99 3.49 22.61
CA LEU A 131 0.67 4.10 22.45
C LEU A 131 -0.26 3.73 23.62
N PRO A 132 -0.80 4.71 24.36
CA PRO A 132 -1.78 4.46 25.42
C PRO A 132 -3.06 3.79 24.87
N GLY A 133 -3.70 2.94 25.68
CA GLY A 133 -4.96 2.29 25.32
C GLY A 133 -4.84 0.99 24.51
N LEU A 134 -3.64 0.63 24.03
CA LEU A 134 -3.44 -0.68 23.41
C LEU A 134 -3.29 -1.79 24.49
N PRO A 135 -4.05 -2.90 24.38
CA PRO A 135 -4.01 -3.98 25.35
C PRO A 135 -2.70 -4.78 25.27
N GLU A 136 -2.20 -5.01 24.05
CA GLU A 136 -0.91 -5.66 23.81
C GLU A 136 0.19 -4.60 23.72
N ARG A 137 1.25 -4.76 24.52
CA ARG A 137 2.41 -3.84 24.57
C ARG A 137 3.67 -4.41 23.94
N LYS A 138 3.62 -5.66 23.47
CA LYS A 138 4.78 -6.37 22.89
C LYS A 138 4.33 -7.17 21.68
N LEU A 139 5.15 -7.12 20.64
CA LEU A 139 5.01 -8.00 19.48
C LEU A 139 5.62 -9.36 19.82
N THR A 140 4.83 -10.42 19.71
CA THR A 140 5.24 -11.80 20.02
C THR A 140 5.31 -12.68 18.78
N THR A 141 4.97 -12.14 17.62
CA THR A 141 4.87 -12.86 16.35
C THR A 141 5.73 -12.21 15.28
N ASP A 142 6.07 -12.98 14.25
CA ASP A 142 6.77 -12.44 13.07
C ASP A 142 5.90 -11.43 12.30
N TYR A 143 6.52 -10.77 11.31
CA TYR A 143 5.87 -9.75 10.49
C TYR A 143 4.64 -10.29 9.74
N GLY A 144 4.72 -11.47 9.13
CA GLY A 144 3.64 -12.11 8.39
C GLY A 144 2.45 -12.48 9.29
N GLN A 145 2.72 -13.15 10.41
CA GLN A 145 1.74 -13.52 11.43
C GLN A 145 1.06 -12.30 12.04
N THR A 146 1.82 -11.27 12.37
CA THR A 146 1.27 -10.02 12.93
C THR A 146 0.29 -9.38 11.94
N LYS A 147 0.61 -9.37 10.64
CA LYS A 147 -0.31 -8.91 9.60
C LYS A 147 -1.54 -9.79 9.47
N ALA A 148 -1.38 -11.11 9.58
CA ALA A 148 -2.47 -12.08 9.43
C ALA A 148 -3.52 -11.97 10.56
N LYS A 149 -3.11 -11.55 11.76
CA LYS A 149 -4.02 -11.35 12.91
C LYS A 149 -5.06 -10.24 12.71
N VAL A 150 -4.84 -9.31 11.78
CA VAL A 150 -5.76 -8.19 11.53
C VAL A 150 -6.93 -8.62 10.65
N LYS A 151 -7.91 -9.27 11.28
CA LYS A 151 -8.99 -10.04 10.61
C LYS A 151 -9.73 -9.27 9.53
N ASP A 152 -10.26 -8.09 9.84
CA ASP A 152 -11.13 -7.34 8.91
C ASP A 152 -10.36 -6.85 7.68
N TYR A 153 -9.12 -6.39 7.87
CA TYR A 153 -8.22 -6.10 6.76
C TYR A 153 -8.00 -7.33 5.86
N GLN A 154 -7.79 -8.51 6.45
CA GLN A 154 -7.59 -9.74 5.69
C GLN A 154 -8.87 -10.18 4.96
N ILE A 155 -10.05 -9.99 5.55
CA ILE A 155 -11.35 -10.25 4.91
C ILE A 155 -11.51 -9.33 3.70
N ALA A 156 -11.38 -8.00 3.88
CA ALA A 156 -11.50 -7.03 2.79
C ALA A 156 -10.47 -7.30 1.66
N LYS A 157 -9.24 -7.69 2.01
CA LYS A 157 -8.21 -8.08 1.03
C LYS A 157 -8.57 -9.34 0.25
N ARG A 158 -9.11 -10.37 0.91
CA ARG A 158 -9.55 -11.61 0.24
C ARG A 158 -10.70 -11.32 -0.70
N GLU A 159 -11.61 -10.46 -0.29
CA GLU A 159 -12.77 -10.08 -1.08
C GLU A 159 -12.38 -9.29 -2.33
N LEU A 160 -11.45 -8.33 -2.22
CA LEU A 160 -10.82 -7.71 -3.39
C LEU A 160 -10.31 -8.76 -4.39
N PHE A 161 -9.58 -9.77 -3.91
CA PHE A 161 -9.04 -10.81 -4.80
C PHE A 161 -10.15 -11.67 -5.42
N ALA A 162 -11.26 -11.88 -4.70
CA ALA A 162 -12.42 -12.56 -5.23
C ALA A 162 -13.14 -11.73 -6.30
N ALA A 163 -13.27 -10.41 -6.11
CA ALA A 163 -13.85 -9.51 -7.09
C ALA A 163 -13.05 -9.52 -8.40
N PHE A 164 -11.71 -9.44 -8.35
CA PHE A 164 -10.87 -9.57 -9.55
C PHE A 164 -11.10 -10.88 -10.30
N ARG A 165 -11.26 -12.01 -9.60
CA ARG A 165 -11.58 -13.29 -10.24
C ARG A 165 -12.97 -13.31 -10.85
N ARG A 166 -13.96 -12.72 -10.19
CA ARG A 166 -15.36 -12.69 -10.67
C ARG A 166 -15.54 -11.84 -11.92
N GLU A 167 -14.69 -10.83 -12.11
CA GLU A 167 -14.66 -9.98 -13.31
C GLU A 167 -13.70 -10.50 -14.40
N ASP A 168 -13.16 -11.71 -14.23
CA ASP A 168 -12.17 -12.31 -15.16
C ASP A 168 -10.93 -11.42 -15.39
N LEU A 169 -10.50 -10.70 -14.36
CA LEU A 169 -9.31 -9.82 -14.39
C LEU A 169 -8.04 -10.53 -13.90
N GLY A 170 -8.09 -11.86 -13.81
CA GLY A 170 -6.99 -12.71 -13.38
C GLY A 170 -6.77 -12.82 -11.87
N ASN A 171 -5.68 -13.47 -11.49
CA ASN A 171 -5.34 -13.76 -10.11
C ASN A 171 -4.34 -12.75 -9.53
N TRP A 172 -4.58 -12.32 -8.30
CA TRP A 172 -3.65 -11.45 -7.60
C TRP A 172 -2.36 -12.20 -7.23
N LEU A 173 -1.26 -11.86 -7.89
CA LEU A 173 0.05 -12.45 -7.62
C LEU A 173 0.58 -12.03 -6.25
N LYS A 174 0.97 -13.03 -5.45
CA LYS A 174 1.60 -12.86 -4.14
C LYS A 174 3.08 -13.20 -4.23
N LYS A 175 3.85 -12.66 -3.28
CA LYS A 175 5.23 -13.09 -3.04
C LYS A 175 5.20 -14.36 -2.17
N PRO A 176 6.28 -15.16 -2.18
CA PRO A 176 6.45 -16.27 -1.24
C PRO A 176 6.28 -15.78 0.21
N GLN A 177 5.73 -16.64 1.07
CA GLN A 177 5.40 -16.26 2.45
C GLN A 177 6.65 -15.98 3.28
N GLU A 178 7.74 -16.67 2.95
CA GLU A 178 9.08 -16.59 3.56
C GLU A 178 9.63 -15.15 3.53
N GLN A 179 9.19 -14.33 2.56
CA GLN A 179 9.56 -12.90 2.51
C GLN A 179 9.03 -12.11 3.72
N ASP A 180 7.91 -12.54 4.31
CA ASP A 180 7.30 -11.91 5.47
C ASP A 180 7.60 -12.67 6.79
N GLU A 181 8.36 -13.78 6.76
CA GLU A 181 8.74 -14.61 7.92
C GLU A 181 10.00 -14.08 8.62
N PHE A 182 9.89 -12.92 9.26
CA PHE A 182 10.97 -12.35 10.08
C PHE A 182 10.41 -11.66 11.32
N ALA A 183 11.13 -11.77 12.44
CA ALA A 183 10.80 -11.10 13.70
C ALA A 183 11.58 -9.79 13.86
N LEU A 184 11.18 -8.98 14.85
CA LEU A 184 12.05 -7.91 15.33
C LEU A 184 13.20 -8.51 16.15
N PRO A 185 14.41 -7.93 16.10
CA PRO A 185 15.47 -8.27 17.05
C PRO A 185 14.97 -8.09 18.49
N GLU A 186 15.40 -8.96 19.39
CA GLU A 186 15.08 -8.86 20.84
C GLU A 186 15.67 -7.61 21.49
#